data_AF-A0A2T2W7R4-F1
#
_entry.id   AF-A0A2T2W7R4-F1
#
_cell.length_a   1.000
_cell.length_b   1.000
_cell.length_c   1.000
_cell.angle_alpha   90.00
_cell.angle_beta   90.00
_cell.angle_gamma   90.00
#
_symmetry.space_group_name_H-M   'P 1'
#
loop_
_entity.id
_entity.type
_entity.pdbx_description
1 polymer ?
#
loop_
_entity_poly.entity_id
_entity_poly.type
_entity_poly.pdbx_seq_one_letter_code
_entity_poly.pdbx_strand_id
1 'polypeptide(L)'
;MSMPSPRLNQPLPDASKPRRVAIAGTITNALTGDIMPQVVVRITAAPAAFGEGLMAFLVVAIAHRPDLQAQYSDLIASWHQTLNPLTVAQRLLDRLVPALDLTRPDQTTSGGDGHYCFFDLPPGRYQLTATYTLPNRCYGMASTPVDIAQSDRRLTFTEANIAVQPLPGSCPLPVVGHSQMSPLGQLQQENGAMAADPAATALPRVETRSR
;
A
#
# COMPACT_ATOMS: atom_id res chain seq x y z
N MET A 1 -29.29 -31.88 -48.97
CA MET A 1 -29.20 -31.76 -47.50
C MET A 1 -27.91 -31.04 -47.17
N SER A 2 -28.00 -29.87 -46.54
CA SER A 2 -26.84 -29.04 -46.21
C SER A 2 -26.49 -29.18 -44.73
N MET A 3 -25.21 -29.37 -44.42
CA MET A 3 -24.64 -29.18 -43.09
C MET A 3 -23.25 -28.56 -43.26
N PRO A 4 -23.06 -27.25 -42.98
CA PRO A 4 -21.73 -26.66 -42.88
C PRO A 4 -21.14 -26.98 -41.49
N SER A 5 -19.99 -27.65 -41.44
CA SER A 5 -19.25 -27.85 -40.20
C SER A 5 -18.85 -26.50 -39.58
N PRO A 6 -18.98 -26.30 -38.26
CA PRO A 6 -18.62 -25.05 -37.62
C PRO A 6 -17.09 -24.86 -37.64
N ARG A 7 -16.65 -23.62 -37.90
CA ARG A 7 -15.24 -23.25 -37.93
C ARG A 7 -14.64 -23.28 -36.51
N LEU A 8 -13.98 -24.37 -36.14
CA LEU A 8 -12.99 -24.39 -35.05
C LEU A 8 -11.73 -23.65 -35.50
N ASN A 9 -11.83 -22.33 -35.62
CA ASN A 9 -10.72 -21.43 -35.89
C ASN A 9 -10.94 -20.07 -35.19
N GLN A 10 -11.42 -20.14 -33.94
CA GLN A 10 -11.19 -19.05 -32.98
C GLN A 10 -9.77 -19.24 -32.45
N PRO A 11 -8.86 -18.25 -32.59
CA PRO A 11 -7.65 -18.27 -31.81
C PRO A 11 -8.04 -18.26 -30.33
N LEU A 12 -7.34 -19.06 -29.50
CA LEU A 12 -7.42 -18.91 -28.05
C LEU A 12 -7.20 -17.43 -27.70
N PRO A 13 -7.93 -16.86 -26.72
CA PRO A 13 -7.59 -15.55 -26.19
C PRO A 13 -6.11 -15.59 -25.79
N ASP A 14 -5.32 -14.74 -26.45
CA ASP A 14 -3.86 -14.77 -26.42
C ASP A 14 -3.37 -14.86 -24.97
N ALA A 15 -2.54 -15.86 -24.67
CA ALA A 15 -2.03 -16.13 -23.33
C ALA A 15 -1.18 -14.92 -22.92
N SER A 16 -1.83 -14.00 -22.21
CA SER A 16 -1.49 -12.59 -22.27
C SER A 16 -0.15 -12.34 -21.61
N LYS A 17 0.90 -12.21 -22.45
CA LYS A 17 2.19 -11.68 -22.02
C LYS A 17 1.91 -10.40 -21.24
N PRO A 18 2.36 -10.29 -19.97
CA PRO A 18 2.02 -9.15 -19.14
C PRO A 18 2.47 -7.89 -19.86
N ARG A 19 1.50 -7.05 -20.22
CA ARG A 19 1.72 -5.74 -20.84
C ARG A 19 2.43 -4.90 -19.80
N ARG A 20 3.74 -4.74 -19.97
CA ARG A 20 4.58 -4.04 -19.01
C ARG A 20 4.26 -2.55 -19.10
N VAL A 21 3.62 -2.01 -18.08
CA VAL A 21 3.44 -0.56 -17.97
C VAL A 21 4.29 -0.07 -16.81
N ALA A 22 4.92 1.09 -17.01
CA ALA A 22 5.89 1.64 -16.09
C ALA A 22 5.51 3.08 -15.74
N ILE A 23 5.75 3.48 -14.48
CA ILE A 23 5.81 4.89 -14.12
C ILE A 23 7.30 5.24 -13.99
N ALA A 24 7.72 6.34 -14.61
CA ALA A 24 9.07 6.87 -14.49
C ALA A 24 9.04 8.39 -14.34
N GLY A 25 10.08 8.97 -13.75
CA GLY A 25 10.19 10.42 -13.65
C GLY A 25 11.49 10.85 -13.01
N THR A 26 11.61 12.15 -12.77
CA THR A 26 12.65 12.77 -11.96
C THR A 26 12.09 13.25 -10.62
N ILE A 27 12.93 13.24 -9.59
CA ILE A 27 12.68 13.95 -8.33
C ILE A 27 13.53 15.21 -8.30
N THR A 28 12.91 16.36 -8.03
CA THR A 28 13.58 17.65 -7.93
C THR A 28 13.26 18.38 -6.63
N ASN A 29 14.12 19.31 -6.25
CA ASN A 29 13.89 20.22 -5.13
C ASN A 29 12.94 21.32 -5.58
N ALA A 30 11.76 21.41 -4.95
CA ALA A 30 10.74 22.40 -5.32
C ALA A 30 11.18 23.87 -5.13
N LEU A 31 12.24 24.12 -4.35
CA LEU A 31 12.77 25.47 -4.10
C LEU A 31 13.86 25.90 -5.09
N THR A 32 14.69 24.97 -5.55
CA THR A 32 15.88 25.28 -6.37
C THR A 32 15.82 24.73 -7.80
N GLY A 33 14.94 23.75 -8.06
CA GLY A 33 14.90 23.00 -9.31
C GLY A 33 15.96 21.89 -9.42
N ASP A 34 16.87 21.78 -8.45
CA ASP A 34 17.96 20.80 -8.48
C ASP A 34 17.45 19.36 -8.41
N ILE A 35 18.18 18.45 -9.05
CA ILE A 35 18.00 17.01 -8.95
C ILE A 35 18.13 16.52 -7.49
N MET A 36 17.20 15.69 -7.04
CA MET A 36 17.23 15.08 -5.71
C MET A 36 17.47 13.56 -5.78
N PRO A 37 18.71 13.09 -5.56
CA PRO A 37 19.02 11.68 -5.41
C PRO A 37 18.61 11.14 -4.04
N GLN A 38 18.60 9.81 -3.86
CA GLN A 38 18.34 9.14 -2.57
C GLN A 38 16.94 9.42 -1.98
N VAL A 39 15.97 9.85 -2.80
CA VAL A 39 14.58 10.05 -2.36
C VAL A 39 13.82 8.74 -2.49
N VAL A 40 13.18 8.30 -1.42
CA VAL A 40 12.35 7.09 -1.42
C VAL A 40 11.00 7.42 -2.03
N VAL A 41 10.66 6.79 -3.15
CA VAL A 41 9.35 6.90 -3.80
C VAL A 41 8.55 5.64 -3.51
N ARG A 42 7.32 5.78 -3.00
CA ARG A 42 6.43 4.67 -2.66
C ARG A 42 5.05 4.86 -3.31
N ILE A 43 4.45 3.77 -3.77
CA ILE A 43 3.04 3.74 -4.19
C ILE A 43 2.17 3.74 -2.92
N THR A 44 1.37 4.78 -2.71
CA THR A 44 0.52 4.95 -1.51
C THR A 44 -0.98 4.78 -1.79
N ALA A 45 -1.39 4.81 -3.06
CA ALA A 45 -2.67 4.30 -3.52
C ALA A 45 -2.48 3.65 -4.90
N ALA A 46 -3.29 2.63 -5.21
CA ALA A 46 -3.20 1.87 -6.45
C ALA A 46 -4.54 1.16 -6.77
N PRO A 47 -4.72 0.65 -8.00
CA PRO A 47 -5.83 -0.23 -8.34
C PRO A 47 -5.78 -1.54 -7.53
N ALA A 48 -6.94 -2.17 -7.30
CA ALA A 48 -7.04 -3.43 -6.55
C ALA A 48 -6.09 -4.53 -7.10
N ALA A 49 -6.01 -4.65 -8.43
CA ALA A 49 -5.12 -5.58 -9.13
C ALA A 49 -3.63 -5.43 -8.76
N PHE A 50 -3.16 -4.24 -8.39
CA PHE A 50 -1.79 -4.06 -7.90
C PHE A 50 -1.63 -4.64 -6.48
N GLY A 51 -2.59 -4.39 -5.59
CA GLY A 51 -2.61 -5.00 -4.25
C GLY A 51 -2.70 -6.53 -4.30
N GLU A 52 -3.50 -7.08 -5.22
CA GLU A 52 -3.55 -8.51 -5.50
C GLU A 52 -2.21 -9.07 -5.99
N GLY A 53 -1.54 -8.36 -6.91
CA GLY A 53 -0.19 -8.71 -7.38
C GLY A 53 0.86 -8.71 -6.27
N LEU A 54 0.84 -7.72 -5.36
CA LEU A 54 1.71 -7.70 -4.18
C LEU A 54 1.45 -8.89 -3.23
N MET A 55 0.19 -9.26 -3.02
CA MET A 55 -0.15 -10.41 -2.19
C MET A 55 0.30 -11.73 -2.83
N ALA A 56 0.11 -11.90 -4.15
CA ALA A 56 0.60 -13.06 -4.88
C ALA A 56 2.14 -13.17 -4.80
N PHE A 57 2.86 -12.04 -4.94
CA PHE A 57 4.31 -11.97 -4.75
C PHE A 57 4.73 -12.43 -3.34
N LEU A 58 4.05 -11.93 -2.29
CA LEU A 58 4.31 -12.33 -0.90
C LEU A 58 4.05 -13.82 -0.65
N VAL A 59 2.96 -14.38 -1.19
CA VAL A 59 2.63 -15.81 -1.09
C VAL A 59 3.76 -16.67 -1.68
N VAL A 60 4.25 -16.32 -2.87
CA VAL A 60 5.37 -17.02 -3.53
C VAL A 60 6.67 -16.86 -2.73
N ALA A 61 6.93 -15.67 -2.18
CA ALA A 61 8.12 -15.42 -1.37
C ALA A 61 8.16 -16.25 -0.08
N ILE A 62 7.03 -16.41 0.64
CA ILE A 62 7.00 -17.20 1.87
C ILE A 62 6.74 -18.70 1.67
N ALA A 63 6.35 -19.15 0.48
CA ALA A 63 6.11 -20.57 0.18
C ALA A 63 7.34 -21.47 0.43
N HIS A 64 8.55 -20.90 0.43
CA HIS A 64 9.80 -21.58 0.71
C HIS A 64 10.24 -21.50 2.19
N ARG A 65 9.39 -20.95 3.06
CA ARG A 65 9.67 -20.63 4.46
C ARG A 65 8.55 -21.17 5.35
N PRO A 66 8.59 -22.46 5.76
CA PRO A 66 7.50 -23.10 6.50
C PRO A 66 7.22 -22.44 7.85
N ASP A 67 8.24 -21.82 8.45
CA ASP A 67 8.16 -20.96 9.63
C ASP A 67 7.18 -19.79 9.42
N LEU A 68 7.31 -19.09 8.29
CA LEU A 68 6.46 -17.95 7.95
C LEU A 68 5.11 -18.43 7.39
N GLN A 69 5.10 -19.49 6.59
CA GLN A 69 3.86 -20.03 6.02
C GLN A 69 2.86 -20.45 7.12
N ALA A 70 3.33 -21.09 8.20
CA ALA A 70 2.50 -21.44 9.35
C ALA A 70 2.04 -20.20 10.15
N GLN A 71 2.85 -19.14 10.20
CA GLN A 71 2.51 -17.91 10.91
C GLN A 71 1.49 -17.03 10.16
N TYR A 72 1.49 -17.08 8.83
CA TYR A 72 0.70 -16.19 7.97
C TYR A 72 -0.40 -16.89 7.15
N SER A 73 -0.64 -18.19 7.36
CA SER A 73 -1.65 -18.99 6.64
C SER A 73 -3.03 -18.35 6.64
N ASP A 74 -3.52 -17.94 7.81
CA ASP A 74 -4.87 -17.45 8.01
C ASP A 74 -5.06 -16.07 7.38
N LEU A 75 -3.98 -15.29 7.34
CA LEU A 75 -3.94 -13.98 6.68
C LEU A 75 -3.90 -14.15 5.14
N ILE A 76 -3.19 -15.18 4.63
CA ILE A 76 -3.21 -15.58 3.22
C ILE A 76 -4.57 -16.19 2.80
N ALA A 77 -5.30 -16.83 3.72
CA ALA A 77 -6.65 -17.31 3.45
C ALA A 77 -7.69 -16.16 3.41
N SER A 78 -7.50 -15.12 4.23
CA SER A 78 -8.50 -14.06 4.44
C SER A 78 -8.27 -12.75 3.68
N TRP A 79 -7.09 -12.47 3.12
CA TRP A 79 -6.79 -11.17 2.51
C TRP A 79 -7.74 -10.77 1.36
N HIS A 80 -8.27 -11.73 0.60
CA HIS A 80 -9.25 -11.49 -0.47
C HIS A 80 -10.56 -10.84 0.04
N GLN A 81 -10.85 -10.94 1.34
CA GLN A 81 -12.02 -10.35 1.99
C GLN A 81 -11.76 -8.92 2.50
N THR A 82 -10.55 -8.39 2.32
CA THR A 82 -10.16 -7.08 2.86
C THR A 82 -10.52 -5.93 1.91
N LEU A 83 -11.13 -4.88 2.44
CA LEU A 83 -11.55 -3.69 1.68
C LEU A 83 -10.38 -2.82 1.17
N ASN A 84 -9.13 -3.11 1.57
CA ASN A 84 -7.95 -2.36 1.15
C ASN A 84 -6.73 -3.31 1.06
N PRO A 85 -6.61 -4.10 -0.04
CA PRO A 85 -5.56 -5.11 -0.18
C PRO A 85 -4.17 -4.49 -0.22
N LEU A 86 -4.01 -3.27 -0.76
CA LEU A 86 -2.74 -2.55 -0.77
C LEU A 86 -2.21 -2.32 0.65
N THR A 87 -3.04 -1.80 1.56
CA THR A 87 -2.62 -1.52 2.95
C THR A 87 -2.20 -2.80 3.69
N VAL A 88 -2.87 -3.92 3.43
CA VAL A 88 -2.53 -5.23 4.02
C VAL A 88 -1.19 -5.73 3.47
N ALA A 89 -1.04 -5.77 2.15
CA ALA A 89 0.20 -6.17 1.47
C ALA A 89 1.40 -5.31 1.91
N GLN A 90 1.19 -4.01 2.06
CA GLN A 90 2.20 -3.06 2.53
C GLN A 90 2.66 -3.36 3.95
N ARG A 91 1.74 -3.60 4.90
CA ARG A 91 2.10 -3.98 6.28
C ARG A 91 2.84 -5.32 6.35
N LEU A 92 2.54 -6.25 5.45
CA LEU A 92 3.29 -7.50 5.34
C LEU A 92 4.70 -7.26 4.79
N LEU A 93 4.85 -6.50 3.71
CA LEU A 93 6.17 -6.10 3.18
C LEU A 93 7.00 -5.40 4.25
N ASP A 94 6.41 -4.44 4.99
CA ASP A 94 7.07 -3.71 6.07
C ASP A 94 7.63 -4.64 7.18
N ARG A 95 7.04 -5.83 7.38
CA ARG A 95 7.48 -6.85 8.35
C ARG A 95 8.39 -7.93 7.76
N LEU A 96 8.14 -8.34 6.53
CA LEU A 96 8.74 -9.53 5.91
C LEU A 96 9.99 -9.21 5.10
N VAL A 97 10.12 -7.99 4.55
CA VAL A 97 11.30 -7.57 3.77
C VAL A 97 12.62 -7.82 4.52
N PRO A 98 12.79 -7.47 5.82
CA PRO A 98 14.03 -7.76 6.54
C PRO A 98 14.31 -9.25 6.79
N ALA A 99 13.28 -10.11 6.78
CA ALA A 99 13.40 -11.55 7.07
C ALA A 99 13.58 -12.42 5.80
N LEU A 100 13.36 -11.81 4.62
CA LEU A 100 13.33 -12.47 3.32
C LEU A 100 14.24 -11.80 2.27
N ASP A 101 14.88 -10.68 2.61
CA ASP A 101 15.73 -9.87 1.70
C ASP A 101 15.02 -9.47 0.39
N LEU A 102 13.74 -9.09 0.50
CA LEU A 102 12.89 -8.80 -0.65
C LEU A 102 13.07 -7.37 -1.16
N THR A 103 13.31 -7.23 -2.46
CA THR A 103 13.06 -5.96 -3.15
C THR A 103 11.55 -5.68 -3.17
N ARG A 104 11.16 -4.48 -2.78
CA ARG A 104 9.75 -4.05 -2.69
C ARG A 104 9.22 -3.64 -4.06
N PRO A 105 8.12 -4.24 -4.58
CA PRO A 105 7.50 -3.75 -5.81
C PRO A 105 6.74 -2.43 -5.61
N ASP A 106 6.38 -2.07 -4.37
CA ASP A 106 5.69 -0.82 -4.03
C ASP A 106 6.63 0.37 -3.74
N GLN A 107 7.95 0.18 -3.76
CA GLN A 107 8.93 1.20 -3.36
C GLN A 107 10.19 1.18 -4.24
N THR A 108 10.69 2.36 -4.60
CA THR A 108 11.99 2.54 -5.26
C THR A 108 12.73 3.74 -4.65
N THR A 109 14.00 3.94 -4.99
CA THR A 109 14.81 5.09 -4.56
C THR A 109 15.32 5.82 -5.80
N SER A 110 15.32 7.15 -5.80
CA SER A 110 15.86 7.93 -6.91
C SER A 110 17.38 7.76 -7.05
N GLY A 111 17.85 7.60 -8.29
CA GLY A 111 19.26 7.46 -8.66
C GLY A 111 20.08 8.73 -8.41
N GLY A 112 21.37 8.69 -8.72
CA GLY A 112 22.26 9.87 -8.61
C GLY A 112 21.87 11.05 -9.52
N ASP A 113 21.10 10.73 -10.57
CA ASP A 113 20.45 11.61 -11.54
C ASP A 113 19.00 11.99 -11.15
N GLY A 114 18.54 11.58 -9.96
CA GLY A 114 17.18 11.79 -9.47
C GLY A 114 16.11 11.00 -10.22
N HIS A 115 16.48 10.14 -11.18
CA HIS A 115 15.51 9.31 -11.89
C HIS A 115 15.02 8.17 -11.02
N TYR A 116 13.74 7.82 -11.16
CA TYR A 116 13.14 6.67 -10.50
C TYR A 116 12.19 5.95 -11.47
N CYS A 117 11.95 4.65 -11.25
CA CYS A 117 11.01 3.89 -12.06
C CYS A 117 10.36 2.73 -11.30
N PHE A 118 9.09 2.49 -11.61
CA PHE A 118 8.32 1.30 -11.28
C PHE A 118 7.97 0.56 -12.57
N PHE A 119 8.02 -0.77 -12.55
CA PHE A 119 7.77 -1.61 -13.72
C PHE A 119 6.61 -2.59 -13.47
N ASP A 120 6.12 -3.19 -14.56
CA ASP A 120 5.11 -4.27 -14.55
C ASP A 120 3.82 -3.91 -13.78
N LEU A 121 3.43 -2.63 -13.80
CA LEU A 121 2.24 -2.11 -13.14
C LEU A 121 0.96 -2.37 -13.96
N PRO A 122 -0.15 -2.82 -13.35
CA PRO A 122 -1.44 -2.89 -14.03
C PRO A 122 -2.00 -1.48 -14.32
N PRO A 123 -2.86 -1.32 -15.34
CA PRO A 123 -3.49 -0.04 -15.64
C PRO A 123 -4.44 0.42 -14.54
N GLY A 124 -4.64 1.73 -14.44
CA GLY A 124 -5.49 2.40 -13.46
C GLY A 124 -4.79 3.55 -12.73
N ARG A 125 -5.45 4.07 -11.69
CA ARG A 125 -5.01 5.27 -10.96
C ARG A 125 -4.12 4.93 -9.77
N TYR A 126 -2.99 5.61 -9.67
CA TYR A 126 -2.00 5.50 -8.61
C TYR A 126 -1.84 6.83 -7.87
N GLN A 127 -1.36 6.75 -6.64
CA GLN A 127 -0.77 7.86 -5.90
C GLN A 127 0.67 7.48 -5.56
N LEU A 128 1.62 8.31 -5.96
CA LEU A 128 3.02 8.21 -5.55
C LEU A 128 3.29 9.19 -4.41
N THR A 129 4.11 8.77 -3.45
CA THR A 129 4.63 9.62 -2.38
C THR A 129 6.15 9.54 -2.37
N ALA A 130 6.80 10.66 -2.62
CA ALA A 130 8.25 10.82 -2.53
C ALA A 130 8.61 11.37 -1.14
N THR A 131 9.53 10.71 -0.46
CA THR A 131 9.97 11.04 0.91
C THR A 131 11.49 11.20 0.92
N TYR A 132 11.96 12.41 1.22
CA TYR A 132 13.38 12.69 1.37
C TYR A 132 13.75 12.65 2.86
N THR A 133 14.71 11.80 3.20
CA THR A 133 15.18 11.59 4.58
C THR A 133 16.68 11.83 4.69
N LEU A 134 17.06 12.67 5.65
CA LEU A 134 18.43 12.71 6.15
C LEU A 134 18.57 11.74 7.34
N PRO A 135 19.79 11.38 7.77
CA PRO A 135 19.99 10.53 8.94
C PRO A 135 19.16 10.99 10.15
N ASN A 136 18.32 10.10 10.65
CA ASN A 136 17.41 10.30 11.78
C ASN A 136 16.29 11.36 11.60
N ARG A 137 16.07 11.96 10.41
CA ARG A 137 15.00 12.94 10.17
C ARG A 137 14.42 12.88 8.76
N CYS A 138 13.09 12.85 8.65
CA CYS A 138 12.46 13.24 7.39
C CYS A 138 12.62 14.74 7.15
N TYR A 139 12.92 15.08 5.91
CA TYR A 139 13.33 16.42 5.48
C TYR A 139 12.48 16.95 4.32
N GLY A 140 11.52 16.19 3.81
CA GLY A 140 10.56 16.63 2.81
C GLY A 140 9.67 15.48 2.33
N MET A 141 8.43 15.78 1.99
CA MET A 141 7.49 14.83 1.41
C MET A 141 6.64 15.52 0.34
N ALA A 142 6.44 14.87 -0.81
CA ALA A 142 5.50 15.29 -1.83
C ALA A 142 4.67 14.08 -2.31
N SER A 143 3.49 14.33 -2.88
CA SER A 143 2.66 13.25 -3.42
C SER A 143 1.98 13.66 -4.72
N THR A 144 2.02 12.78 -5.71
CA THR A 144 1.59 13.02 -7.09
C THR A 144 0.64 11.91 -7.53
N PRO A 145 -0.57 12.22 -8.02
CA PRO A 145 -1.44 11.23 -8.66
C PRO A 145 -0.90 10.89 -10.05
N VAL A 146 -0.99 9.62 -10.45
CA VAL A 146 -0.53 9.14 -11.76
C VAL A 146 -1.55 8.18 -12.34
N ASP A 147 -2.06 8.47 -13.54
CA ASP A 147 -3.00 7.59 -14.24
C ASP A 147 -2.26 6.75 -15.30
N ILE A 148 -2.32 5.43 -15.15
CA ILE A 148 -1.79 4.47 -16.11
C ILE A 148 -2.91 4.04 -17.07
N ALA A 149 -2.82 4.48 -18.32
CA ALA A 149 -3.70 3.99 -19.38
C ALA A 149 -3.42 2.52 -19.73
N GLN A 150 -4.47 1.76 -20.05
CA GLN A 150 -4.30 0.42 -20.63
C GLN A 150 -3.65 0.55 -22.02
N SER A 151 -2.49 -0.08 -22.18
CA SER A 151 -1.73 -0.10 -23.44
C SER A 151 -1.70 -1.50 -24.03
N ASP A 152 -1.69 -1.61 -25.36
CA ASP A 152 -1.41 -2.84 -26.11
C ASP A 152 0.06 -2.97 -26.51
N ARG A 153 0.85 -1.93 -26.30
CA ARG A 153 2.28 -1.90 -26.57
C ARG A 153 3.04 -2.79 -25.58
N ARG A 154 4.17 -3.30 -26.04
CA ARG A 154 5.07 -4.19 -25.26
C ARG A 154 5.67 -3.51 -24.02
N LEU A 155 5.82 -2.19 -24.05
CA LEU A 155 6.17 -1.33 -22.93
C LEU A 155 5.50 0.04 -23.12
N THR A 156 5.04 0.68 -22.06
CA THR A 156 4.55 2.07 -22.06
C THR A 156 4.99 2.74 -20.76
N PHE A 157 5.43 4.00 -20.86
CA PHE A 157 5.85 4.81 -19.74
C PHE A 157 4.82 5.92 -19.51
N THR A 158 4.36 6.07 -18.27
CA THR A 158 3.72 7.30 -17.79
C THR A 158 4.78 8.12 -17.07
N GLU A 159 4.97 9.37 -17.51
CA GLU A 159 5.88 10.31 -16.85
C GLU A 159 5.25 10.89 -15.58
N ALA A 160 6.01 10.93 -14.48
CA ALA A 160 5.57 11.46 -13.20
C ALA A 160 6.72 12.16 -12.47
N ASN A 161 7.00 13.41 -12.83
CA ASN A 161 7.99 14.22 -12.10
C ASN A 161 7.42 14.66 -10.74
N ILE A 162 8.25 14.64 -9.69
CA ILE A 162 7.83 14.99 -8.33
C ILE A 162 8.79 16.04 -7.76
N ALA A 163 8.28 17.25 -7.53
CA ALA A 163 9.00 18.29 -6.84
C ALA A 163 8.80 18.13 -5.32
N VAL A 164 9.83 17.70 -4.59
CA VAL A 164 9.83 17.61 -3.13
C VAL A 164 10.27 18.95 -2.57
N GLN A 165 9.47 19.54 -1.69
CA GLN A 165 9.86 20.74 -0.95
C GLN A 165 10.61 20.30 0.32
N PRO A 166 11.91 20.65 0.50
CA PRO A 166 12.63 20.28 1.70
C PRO A 166 12.24 21.19 2.87
N LEU A 167 11.56 20.64 3.88
CA LEU A 167 11.29 21.30 5.15
C LEU A 167 11.71 20.39 6.31
N PRO A 168 12.51 20.89 7.28
CA PRO A 168 12.89 20.13 8.46
C PRO A 168 11.70 20.02 9.44
N GLY A 169 10.92 18.94 9.33
CA GLY A 169 9.90 18.59 10.32
C GLY A 169 8.69 17.85 9.76
N SER A 170 8.30 16.79 10.45
CA SER A 170 6.95 16.19 10.37
C SER A 170 6.43 15.78 8.98
N CYS A 171 7.21 15.00 8.24
CA CYS A 171 6.56 14.01 7.38
C CYS A 171 5.83 13.02 8.30
N PRO A 172 4.55 12.69 8.07
CA PRO A 172 3.98 11.48 8.63
C PRO A 172 4.71 10.31 7.99
N LEU A 173 5.67 9.71 8.72
CA LEU A 173 6.19 8.40 8.35
C LEU A 173 4.99 7.47 8.22
N PRO A 174 4.85 6.67 7.14
CA PRO A 174 3.92 5.55 7.11
C PRO A 174 4.44 4.40 7.99
N VAL A 175 4.72 4.69 9.26
CA VAL A 175 4.96 3.74 10.35
C VAL A 175 3.62 3.55 11.06
N VAL A 176 2.76 2.73 10.48
CA VAL A 176 1.51 2.33 11.15
C VAL A 176 1.80 1.17 12.10
N GLY A 177 2.12 1.53 13.34
CA GLY A 177 1.87 0.69 14.51
C GLY A 177 3.05 -0.15 15.00
N HIS A 178 3.84 0.43 15.91
CA HIS A 178 4.30 -0.29 17.09
C HIS A 178 3.13 -0.46 18.08
N SER A 179 2.06 -1.12 17.64
CA SER A 179 1.01 -1.58 18.54
C SER A 179 1.48 -2.91 19.12
N GLN A 180 1.97 -2.87 20.37
CA GLN A 180 2.06 -4.07 21.19
C GLN A 180 0.65 -4.66 21.32
N MET A 181 0.34 -5.69 20.52
CA MET A 181 -0.75 -6.58 20.84
C MET A 181 -0.20 -7.64 21.79
N SER A 182 -0.56 -7.51 23.07
CA SER A 182 -0.42 -8.59 24.04
C SER A 182 -1.08 -9.86 23.49
N PRO A 183 -0.50 -11.06 23.68
CA PRO A 183 -1.08 -12.28 23.17
C PRO A 183 -2.46 -12.54 23.80
N LEU A 184 -3.43 -12.89 22.94
CA LEU A 184 -4.78 -13.29 23.35
C LEU A 184 -4.72 -14.55 24.22
N GLY A 185 -5.07 -14.40 25.49
CA GLY A 185 -5.12 -15.50 26.44
C GLY A 185 -6.07 -15.21 27.58
N GLN A 186 -7.39 -15.25 27.32
CA GLN A 186 -8.45 -15.68 28.26
C GLN A 186 -9.85 -15.52 27.63
N LEU A 187 -10.44 -16.65 27.24
CA LEU A 187 -11.89 -16.86 27.28
C LEU A 187 -12.20 -17.69 28.53
N GLN A 188 -13.39 -17.49 29.12
CA GLN A 188 -13.92 -18.14 30.34
C GLN A 188 -13.16 -17.79 31.65
N GLN A 189 -13.75 -17.69 32.84
CA GLN A 189 -15.15 -17.82 33.34
C GLN A 189 -15.25 -17.03 34.69
N GLU A 190 -16.40 -16.69 35.32
CA GLU A 190 -17.81 -17.00 35.04
C GLU A 190 -18.81 -15.87 35.45
N ASN A 191 -19.44 -15.94 36.62
CA ASN A 191 -20.58 -15.13 37.10
C ASN A 191 -20.44 -14.79 38.61
N GLY A 192 -21.13 -13.75 39.11
CA GLY A 192 -21.51 -13.70 40.53
C GLY A 192 -21.89 -12.33 41.14
N ALA A 193 -23.20 -12.16 41.41
CA ALA A 193 -23.83 -11.20 42.35
C ALA A 193 -23.63 -9.67 42.14
N MET A 194 -24.52 -8.74 42.54
CA MET A 194 -25.98 -8.61 42.74
C MET A 194 -26.22 -7.49 43.79
N ALA A 195 -27.08 -6.52 43.44
CA ALA A 195 -27.87 -5.60 44.29
C ALA A 195 -27.27 -4.32 44.95
N ALA A 196 -28.09 -3.25 44.85
CA ALA A 196 -28.30 -2.11 45.78
C ALA A 196 -27.17 -1.05 45.94
N ASP A 197 -27.43 0.26 46.11
CA ASP A 197 -28.65 1.09 46.03
C ASP A 197 -28.24 2.58 45.75
N PRO A 198 -29.14 3.52 45.36
CA PRO A 198 -28.76 4.88 44.94
C PRO A 198 -29.02 5.98 46.00
N ALA A 199 -28.15 7.00 46.05
CA ALA A 199 -28.52 8.38 46.47
C ALA A 199 -27.37 9.39 46.25
N ALA A 200 -27.59 10.44 45.43
CA ALA A 200 -26.88 11.71 45.52
C ALA A 200 -27.59 12.81 44.70
N THR A 201 -28.48 13.56 45.36
CA THR A 201 -29.19 14.73 44.82
C THR A 201 -28.24 15.90 44.51
N ALA A 202 -28.28 16.44 43.29
CA ALA A 202 -27.79 17.80 42.99
C ALA A 202 -28.35 18.38 41.67
N LEU A 203 -29.42 19.17 41.76
CA LEU A 203 -29.73 20.23 40.79
C LEU A 203 -29.12 21.54 41.32
N PRO A 204 -28.75 22.50 40.44
CA PRO A 204 -29.70 23.60 40.26
C PRO A 204 -29.81 24.19 38.84
N ARG A 205 -31.07 24.53 38.52
CA ARG A 205 -31.49 25.83 37.93
C ARG A 205 -31.00 26.19 36.52
N VAL A 206 -31.83 25.80 35.55
CA VAL A 206 -31.95 26.49 34.25
C VAL A 206 -32.44 27.93 34.47
N GLU A 207 -31.80 28.89 33.82
CA GLU A 207 -32.27 30.29 33.74
C GLU A 207 -32.75 30.57 32.31
N THR A 208 -33.91 31.23 32.15
CA THR A 208 -34.58 31.40 30.86
C THR A 208 -34.86 32.86 30.52
N ARG A 209 -34.72 33.17 29.23
CA ARG A 209 -35.31 34.30 28.48
C ARG A 209 -34.75 35.71 28.67
N SER A 210 -34.12 36.17 27.58
CA SER A 210 -34.63 37.27 26.73
C SER A 210 -35.22 38.52 27.39
N ARG A 211 -34.49 39.64 27.30
CA ARG A 211 -34.78 40.65 26.24
C ARG A 211 -33.57 41.50 25.91
#